data_AF-A0A5D0SPJ2-F1
#
_entry.id   AF-A0A5D0SPJ2-F1
#
_cell.length_a   1.000
_cell.length_b   1.000
_cell.length_c   1.000
_cell.angle_alpha   90.00
_cell.angle_beta   90.00
_cell.angle_gamma   90.00
#
_symmetry.space_group_name_H-M   'P 1'
#
loop_
_entity.id
_entity.type
_entity.pdbx_description
1 polymer ?
#
loop_
_entity_poly.entity_id
_entity_poly.type
_entity_poly.pdbx_seq_one_letter_code
_entity_poly.pdbx_strand_id
1 'polypeptide(L)'
;MTDGTGWDDASQFFADVHRMLTRLAGRVPDEMLTRLRELFGSGDLRYLPDAVSVAAVELDVPLTPADRDLLAHILDVLDVPGGKPQLFDRVPVAADPSAVGPFRFLPVRPAVLVEAGPRVPPRLDLTGGDPDDLTDLPPELRSLADLANRLTDSSDDTAMVTLTIEPGVMGVWRAWRVGTDHDATGRPVYLAEVAPGVPAWDLAYDTQRSLAEDGDPAPQVEVWWTGDALPAYHRLALAGAALLWTPEAGRARVALGEEQLADLVRAAAPRVPVPERRMLAERLAGGAAVPGRAERLPDLVEPGRGEVVPGGYRTDGRWVWPEALGYYLTEYGVAPPRELTEALAAGGATTPASQVAAFRASLALSGR
;
A
#
# COMPACT_ATOMS: atom_id res chain seq x y z
N MET A 1 11.40 -20.49 -18.68
CA MET A 1 10.63 -20.28 -17.43
C MET A 1 10.03 -18.90 -17.60
N THR A 2 8.75 -18.83 -17.94
CA THR A 2 8.02 -17.57 -18.05
C THR A 2 7.79 -17.07 -16.63
N ASP A 3 8.40 -15.95 -16.26
CA ASP A 3 8.08 -15.30 -15.00
C ASP A 3 6.58 -14.99 -14.96
N GLY A 4 5.98 -15.22 -13.78
CA GLY A 4 4.53 -15.23 -13.56
C GLY A 4 3.80 -13.90 -13.78
N THR A 5 4.49 -12.89 -14.31
CA THR A 5 3.96 -11.57 -14.67
C THR A 5 3.41 -11.54 -16.09
N GLY A 6 3.89 -12.41 -17.00
CA GLY A 6 3.52 -12.40 -18.43
C GLY A 6 4.28 -11.37 -19.28
N TRP A 7 5.37 -10.82 -18.75
CA TRP A 7 6.14 -9.75 -19.37
C TRP A 7 7.18 -10.30 -20.34
N ASP A 8 7.50 -9.54 -21.39
CA ASP A 8 8.69 -9.81 -22.19
C ASP A 8 9.95 -9.28 -21.47
N ASP A 9 11.12 -9.69 -21.96
CA ASP A 9 12.41 -9.33 -21.33
C ASP A 9 12.60 -7.81 -21.22
N ALA A 10 12.17 -7.07 -22.25
CA ALA A 10 12.25 -5.61 -22.27
C ALA A 10 11.38 -4.98 -21.18
N SER A 11 10.11 -5.39 -21.09
CA SER A 11 9.21 -4.90 -20.05
C SER A 11 9.77 -5.27 -18.68
N GLN A 12 10.27 -6.50 -18.49
CA GLN A 12 10.80 -6.93 -17.20
C GLN A 12 11.97 -6.05 -16.75
N PHE A 13 12.85 -5.66 -17.69
CA PHE A 13 13.91 -4.69 -17.45
C PHE A 13 13.36 -3.32 -16.99
N PHE A 14 12.33 -2.76 -17.66
CA PHE A 14 11.69 -1.53 -17.22
C PHE A 14 11.04 -1.67 -15.82
N ALA A 15 10.42 -2.83 -15.53
CA ALA A 15 9.86 -3.08 -14.21
C ALA A 15 10.92 -3.02 -13.12
N ASP A 16 12.10 -3.61 -13.37
CA ASP A 16 13.17 -3.65 -12.38
C ASP A 16 13.79 -2.26 -12.15
N VAL A 17 13.92 -1.44 -13.20
CA VAL A 17 14.31 -0.03 -13.07
C VAL A 17 13.27 0.77 -12.27
N HIS A 18 11.99 0.59 -12.56
CA HIS A 18 10.91 1.23 -11.80
C HIS A 18 10.95 0.86 -10.31
N ARG A 19 11.08 -0.44 -10.00
CA ARG A 19 11.19 -0.94 -8.62
C ARG A 19 12.38 -0.33 -7.88
N MET A 20 13.53 -0.17 -8.56
CA MET A 20 14.70 0.50 -8.00
C MET A 20 14.37 1.95 -7.64
N LEU A 21 13.75 2.71 -8.55
CA LEU A 21 13.37 4.11 -8.30
C LEU A 21 12.33 4.23 -7.17
N THR A 22 11.37 3.31 -7.10
CA THR A 22 10.41 3.23 -5.98
C THR A 22 11.11 3.03 -4.63
N ARG A 23 12.22 2.27 -4.57
CA ARG A 23 13.01 2.11 -3.34
C ARG A 23 13.80 3.36 -2.91
N LEU A 24 13.90 4.39 -3.77
CA LEU A 24 14.54 5.66 -3.43
C LEU A 24 13.56 6.68 -2.79
N ALA A 25 12.26 6.41 -2.83
CA ALA A 25 11.24 7.29 -2.27
C ALA A 25 11.49 7.60 -0.78
N GLY A 26 11.53 8.89 -0.44
CA GLY A 26 11.83 9.37 0.91
C GLY A 26 13.28 9.18 1.38
N ARG A 27 14.19 8.79 0.48
CA ARG A 27 15.62 8.61 0.79
C ARG A 27 16.51 9.57 0.00
N VAL A 28 16.00 10.11 -1.10
CA VAL A 28 16.60 11.21 -1.84
C VAL A 28 15.64 12.42 -1.85
N PRO A 29 16.14 13.65 -2.06
CA PRO A 29 15.30 14.83 -2.26
C PRO A 29 14.23 14.64 -3.35
N ASP A 30 13.07 15.27 -3.15
CA ASP A 30 11.91 15.14 -4.03
C ASP A 30 12.22 15.54 -5.47
N GLU A 31 12.87 16.69 -5.66
CA GLU A 31 13.24 17.23 -6.97
C GLU A 31 14.13 16.24 -7.71
N MET A 32 15.04 15.59 -6.99
CA MET A 32 15.93 14.60 -7.57
C MET A 32 15.18 13.32 -7.94
N LEU A 33 14.31 12.79 -7.09
CA LEU A 33 13.50 11.63 -7.43
C LEU A 33 12.58 11.89 -8.63
N THR A 34 11.94 13.05 -8.66
CA THR A 34 11.12 13.50 -9.80
C THR A 34 11.96 13.52 -11.07
N ARG A 35 13.17 14.08 -11.05
CA ARG A 35 14.08 14.09 -12.21
C ARG A 35 14.54 12.70 -12.65
N LEU A 36 14.84 11.80 -11.70
CA LEU A 36 15.23 10.42 -12.04
C LEU A 36 14.09 9.67 -12.74
N ARG A 37 12.84 9.86 -12.28
CA ARG A 37 11.66 9.30 -12.92
C ARG A 37 11.36 9.94 -14.27
N GLU A 38 11.64 11.24 -14.43
CA GLU A 38 11.56 11.92 -15.72
C GLU A 38 12.54 11.35 -16.73
N LEU A 39 13.83 11.18 -16.37
CA LEU A 39 14.82 10.53 -17.24
C LEU A 39 14.41 9.10 -17.63
N PHE A 40 13.76 8.39 -16.71
CA PHE A 40 13.29 7.05 -16.96
C PHE A 40 12.10 7.03 -17.92
N GLY A 41 11.04 7.80 -17.64
CA GLY A 41 9.83 7.85 -18.45
C GLY A 41 10.01 8.53 -19.81
N SER A 42 10.96 9.46 -19.96
CA SER A 42 11.31 10.05 -21.26
C SER A 42 12.17 9.13 -22.14
N GLY A 43 12.68 8.02 -21.58
CA GLY A 43 13.61 7.12 -22.25
C GLY A 43 15.07 7.59 -22.27
N ASP A 44 15.43 8.63 -21.51
CA ASP A 44 16.80 9.15 -21.36
C ASP A 44 17.68 8.27 -20.42
N LEU A 45 17.60 6.95 -20.59
CA LEU A 45 18.25 5.94 -19.75
C LEU A 45 19.77 6.07 -19.69
N ARG A 46 20.41 6.70 -20.69
CA ARG A 46 21.88 6.87 -20.71
C ARG A 46 22.42 7.68 -19.53
N TYR A 47 21.61 8.57 -18.95
CA TYR A 47 22.02 9.44 -17.85
C TYR A 47 21.56 8.94 -16.48
N LEU A 48 20.54 8.08 -16.47
CA LEU A 48 19.94 7.57 -15.25
C LEU A 48 20.96 6.85 -14.34
N PRO A 49 21.82 5.93 -14.83
CA PRO A 49 22.81 5.25 -14.00
C PRO A 49 23.77 6.16 -13.26
N ASP A 50 24.28 7.19 -13.95
CA ASP A 50 25.19 8.17 -13.37
C ASP A 50 24.48 9.01 -12.31
N ALA A 51 23.28 9.50 -12.61
CA ALA A 51 22.49 10.31 -11.68
C ALA A 51 22.15 9.53 -10.39
N VAL A 52 21.73 8.26 -10.51
CA VAL A 52 21.47 7.40 -9.35
C VAL A 52 22.74 7.13 -8.56
N SER A 53 23.84 6.79 -9.23
CA SER A 53 25.10 6.45 -8.54
C SER A 53 25.69 7.65 -7.78
N VAL A 54 25.66 8.84 -8.39
CA VAL A 54 26.12 10.08 -7.75
C VAL A 54 25.24 10.40 -6.54
N ALA A 55 23.92 10.37 -6.70
CA ALA A 55 22.99 10.62 -5.60
C ALA A 55 23.18 9.64 -4.43
N ALA A 56 23.35 8.35 -4.73
CA ALA A 56 23.57 7.31 -3.73
C ALA A 56 24.85 7.55 -2.92
N VAL A 57 25.93 7.99 -3.56
CA VAL A 57 27.21 8.26 -2.89
C VAL A 57 27.18 9.57 -2.12
N GLU A 58 26.65 10.65 -2.69
CA GLU A 58 26.64 11.96 -2.06
C GLU A 58 25.71 12.03 -0.84
N LEU A 59 24.61 11.29 -0.88
CA LEU A 59 23.61 11.26 0.20
C LEU A 59 23.76 10.07 1.15
N ASP A 60 24.77 9.21 0.94
CA ASP A 60 24.97 7.96 1.68
C ASP A 60 23.70 7.06 1.70
N VAL A 61 23.07 6.94 0.53
CA VAL A 61 21.82 6.18 0.35
C VAL A 61 22.16 4.79 -0.21
N PRO A 62 22.14 3.72 0.62
CA PRO A 62 22.50 2.39 0.14
C PRO A 62 21.52 1.84 -0.90
N LEU A 63 22.04 1.25 -1.96
CA LEU A 63 21.28 0.46 -2.93
C LEU A 63 21.29 -1.02 -2.55
N THR A 64 20.35 -1.80 -3.08
CA THR A 64 20.49 -3.26 -3.01
C THR A 64 21.61 -3.73 -3.95
N PRO A 65 22.21 -4.92 -3.73
CA PRO A 65 23.18 -5.47 -4.68
C PRO A 65 22.61 -5.56 -6.11
N ALA A 66 21.37 -6.01 -6.24
CA ALA A 66 20.68 -6.12 -7.53
C ALA A 66 20.45 -4.75 -8.19
N ASP A 67 20.06 -3.73 -7.41
CA ASP A 67 19.88 -2.36 -7.93
C ASP A 67 21.20 -1.79 -8.44
N ARG A 68 22.29 -2.00 -7.70
CA ARG A 68 23.62 -1.57 -8.14
C ARG A 68 23.99 -2.26 -9.46
N ASP A 69 23.86 -3.57 -9.54
CA ASP A 69 24.19 -4.33 -10.76
C ASP A 69 23.31 -3.91 -11.95
N LEU A 70 22.04 -3.57 -11.69
CA LEU A 70 21.12 -3.02 -12.69
C LEU A 70 21.63 -1.71 -13.30
N LEU A 71 22.29 -0.82 -12.53
CA LEU A 71 22.86 0.42 -13.08
C LEU A 71 23.92 0.15 -14.15
N ALA A 72 24.79 -0.83 -13.93
CA ALA A 72 25.78 -1.24 -14.93
C ALA A 72 25.09 -1.91 -16.13
N HIS A 73 24.10 -2.77 -15.86
CA HIS A 73 23.34 -3.45 -16.90
C HIS A 73 22.62 -2.48 -17.85
N ILE A 74 22.07 -1.37 -17.35
CA ILE A 74 21.46 -0.33 -18.20
C ILE A 74 22.47 0.20 -19.23
N LEU A 75 23.71 0.49 -18.81
CA LEU A 75 24.76 1.01 -19.69
C LEU A 75 25.23 -0.05 -20.71
N ASP A 76 25.33 -1.30 -20.27
CA ASP A 76 25.69 -2.43 -21.14
C ASP A 76 24.64 -2.63 -22.25
N VAL A 77 23.33 -2.60 -21.91
CA VAL A 77 22.23 -2.72 -22.90
C VAL A 77 22.23 -1.56 -23.91
N LEU A 78 22.68 -0.38 -23.49
CA LEU A 78 22.78 0.81 -24.34
C LEU A 78 24.11 0.91 -25.10
N ASP A 79 24.97 -0.11 -25.02
CA ASP A 79 26.32 -0.14 -25.62
C ASP A 79 27.18 1.09 -25.24
N VAL A 80 27.03 1.61 -24.01
CA VAL A 80 27.78 2.78 -23.55
C VAL A 80 29.21 2.37 -23.16
N PRO A 81 30.26 2.97 -23.76
CA PRO A 81 31.64 2.63 -23.46
C PRO A 81 32.00 2.81 -21.98
N GLY A 82 32.62 1.79 -21.38
CA GLY A 82 33.07 1.80 -19.99
C GLY A 82 32.23 0.93 -19.05
N GLY A 83 30.98 0.61 -19.40
CA GLY A 83 30.12 -0.39 -18.74
C GLY A 83 29.79 -0.15 -17.27
N LYS A 84 30.25 0.95 -16.66
CA LYS A 84 29.99 1.30 -15.26
C LYS A 84 29.65 2.78 -15.13
N PRO A 85 28.63 3.13 -14.33
CA PRO A 85 28.32 4.52 -14.06
C PRO A 85 29.38 5.19 -13.19
N GLN A 86 29.30 6.52 -13.11
CA GLN A 86 30.14 7.32 -12.24
C GLN A 86 30.03 6.87 -10.78
N LEU A 87 31.18 6.84 -10.09
CA LEU A 87 31.28 6.44 -8.68
C LEU A 87 30.76 5.03 -8.35
N PHE A 88 30.54 4.16 -9.35
CA PHE A 88 29.96 2.82 -9.18
C PHE A 88 30.59 1.99 -8.05
N ASP A 89 31.92 1.97 -7.95
CA ASP A 89 32.65 1.19 -6.94
C ASP A 89 32.55 1.79 -5.52
N ARG A 90 32.00 3.01 -5.39
CA ARG A 90 31.78 3.73 -4.13
C ARG A 90 30.32 3.72 -3.68
N VAL A 91 29.39 3.24 -4.51
CA VAL A 91 27.97 3.19 -4.18
C VAL A 91 27.77 2.35 -2.91
N PRO A 92 27.17 2.90 -1.84
CA PRO A 92 26.87 2.12 -0.65
C PRO A 92 25.87 1.01 -0.97
N VAL A 93 26.06 -0.19 -0.42
CA VAL A 93 25.21 -1.36 -0.68
C VAL A 93 24.71 -1.95 0.63
N ALA A 94 23.41 -2.22 0.72
CA ALA A 94 22.78 -2.92 1.84
C ALA A 94 21.73 -3.91 1.33
N ALA A 95 21.61 -5.07 1.99
CA ALA A 95 20.61 -6.08 1.62
C ALA A 95 19.17 -5.59 1.86
N ASP A 96 18.98 -4.81 2.93
CA ASP A 96 17.69 -4.22 3.30
C ASP A 96 17.90 -2.73 3.63
N PRO A 97 17.78 -1.84 2.63
CA PRO A 97 17.94 -0.41 2.82
C PRO A 97 16.62 0.20 3.35
N SER A 98 16.24 -0.11 4.58
CA SER A 98 14.92 0.19 5.16
C SER A 98 14.85 1.45 6.04
N ALA A 99 15.91 2.27 6.10
CA ALA A 99 15.85 3.54 6.81
C ALA A 99 14.86 4.49 6.11
N VAL A 100 13.72 4.73 6.75
CA VAL A 100 12.77 5.78 6.34
C VAL A 100 13.20 7.08 7.02
N GLY A 101 13.19 8.18 6.28
CA GLY A 101 13.30 9.52 6.87
C GLY A 101 12.24 9.75 7.96
N PRO A 102 12.36 10.82 8.77
CA PRO A 102 11.47 11.11 9.91
C PRO A 102 10.09 11.65 9.45
N PHE A 103 9.51 11.04 8.43
CA PHE A 103 8.24 11.47 7.84
C PHE A 103 7.06 10.99 8.66
N ARG A 104 6.08 11.87 8.79
CA ARG A 104 4.72 11.52 9.18
C ARG A 104 3.80 11.69 7.98
N PHE A 105 2.84 10.79 7.84
CA PHE A 105 1.84 10.86 6.79
C PHE A 105 0.46 11.11 7.39
N LEU A 106 -0.31 11.98 6.75
CA LEU A 106 -1.60 12.47 7.22
C LEU A 106 -2.65 12.32 6.11
N PRO A 107 -3.90 11.94 6.44
CA PRO A 107 -4.92 11.69 5.43
C PRO A 107 -5.48 12.98 4.82
N VAL A 108 -5.20 14.12 5.43
CA VAL A 108 -5.61 15.46 5.01
C VAL A 108 -4.47 16.45 5.23
N ARG A 109 -4.57 17.64 4.62
CA ARG A 109 -3.61 18.72 4.82
C ARG A 109 -3.42 19.02 6.31
N PRO A 110 -2.19 19.34 6.78
CA PRO A 110 -1.93 19.68 8.18
C PRO A 110 -2.86 20.78 8.73
N ALA A 111 -3.20 21.79 7.91
CA ALA A 111 -4.12 22.86 8.30
C ALA A 111 -5.52 22.36 8.69
N VAL A 112 -6.02 21.31 8.02
CA VAL A 112 -7.32 20.70 8.35
C VAL A 112 -7.23 19.95 9.69
N LEU A 113 -6.10 19.28 9.95
CA LEU A 113 -5.87 18.59 11.23
C LEU A 113 -5.73 19.55 12.42
N VAL A 114 -5.14 20.74 12.22
CA VAL A 114 -5.06 21.76 13.26
C VAL A 114 -6.47 22.23 13.67
N GLU A 115 -7.38 22.35 12.71
CA GLU A 115 -8.74 22.84 12.96
C GLU A 115 -9.70 21.75 13.45
N ALA A 116 -9.65 20.57 12.84
CA ALA A 116 -10.65 19.52 13.01
C ALA A 116 -10.05 18.16 13.45
N GLY A 117 -8.83 18.15 13.97
CA GLY A 117 -8.07 16.95 14.34
C GLY A 117 -8.87 15.86 15.08
N PRO A 118 -9.66 16.18 16.13
CA PRO A 118 -10.45 15.18 16.84
C PRO A 118 -11.54 14.48 16.00
N ARG A 119 -11.96 15.08 14.88
CA ARG A 119 -12.98 14.54 13.96
C ARG A 119 -12.36 13.75 12.81
N VAL A 120 -11.09 13.99 12.50
CA VAL A 120 -10.41 13.41 11.34
C VAL A 120 -9.76 12.08 11.74
N PRO A 121 -10.25 10.93 11.26
CA PRO A 121 -9.62 9.65 11.51
C PRO A 121 -8.22 9.58 10.88
N PRO A 122 -7.33 8.68 11.33
CA PRO A 122 -5.97 8.55 10.79
C PRO A 122 -5.91 8.10 9.33
N ARG A 123 -7.01 7.57 8.80
CA ARG A 123 -7.19 7.17 7.39
C ARG A 123 -8.58 7.59 6.94
N LEU A 124 -8.72 7.93 5.66
CA LEU A 124 -10.02 8.26 5.05
C LEU A 124 -10.29 7.35 3.86
N ASP A 125 -11.55 7.04 3.65
CA ASP A 125 -12.03 6.43 2.41
C ASP A 125 -13.08 7.37 1.82
N LEU A 126 -12.67 8.15 0.82
CA LEU A 126 -13.53 9.14 0.16
C LEU A 126 -14.41 8.51 -0.92
N THR A 127 -14.23 7.21 -1.20
CA THR A 127 -15.01 6.51 -2.23
C THR A 127 -16.43 6.24 -1.77
N GLY A 128 -17.37 6.05 -2.70
CA GLY A 128 -18.76 5.68 -2.41
C GLY A 128 -19.79 6.82 -2.50
N GLY A 129 -19.36 8.04 -2.77
CA GLY A 129 -20.18 9.11 -3.35
C GLY A 129 -20.10 9.12 -4.88
N ASP A 130 -20.39 10.28 -5.49
CA ASP A 130 -20.17 10.53 -6.91
C ASP A 130 -18.70 10.32 -7.29
N PRO A 131 -18.37 9.40 -8.21
CA PRO A 131 -16.98 9.13 -8.60
C PRO A 131 -16.30 10.30 -9.30
N ASP A 132 -17.06 11.24 -9.86
CA ASP A 132 -16.53 12.42 -10.57
C ASP A 132 -16.47 13.67 -9.67
N ASP A 133 -16.94 13.59 -8.42
CA ASP A 133 -16.92 14.68 -7.44
C ASP A 133 -16.45 14.17 -6.07
N LEU A 134 -15.15 14.35 -5.79
CA LEU A 134 -14.54 13.96 -4.50
C LEU A 134 -15.09 14.75 -3.29
N THR A 135 -15.88 15.80 -3.51
CA THR A 135 -16.54 16.54 -2.44
C THR A 135 -17.90 15.93 -2.05
N ASP A 136 -18.46 15.02 -2.85
CA ASP A 136 -19.61 14.20 -2.48
C ASP A 136 -19.19 13.10 -1.50
N LEU A 137 -19.09 13.46 -0.22
CA LEU A 137 -18.60 12.55 0.80
C LEU A 137 -19.57 11.39 1.05
N PRO A 138 -19.05 10.16 1.23
CA PRO A 138 -19.88 9.01 1.55
C PRO A 138 -20.55 9.15 2.93
N PRO A 139 -21.64 8.40 3.20
CA PRO A 139 -22.42 8.53 4.44
C PRO A 139 -21.61 8.41 5.73
N GLU A 140 -20.53 7.61 5.71
CA GLU A 140 -19.64 7.42 6.86
C GLU A 140 -18.87 8.70 7.23
N LEU A 141 -18.64 9.59 6.27
CA LEU A 141 -17.92 10.84 6.43
C LEU A 141 -18.84 12.07 6.51
N ARG A 142 -20.15 11.88 6.68
CA ARG A 142 -21.13 12.97 6.86
C ARG A 142 -20.75 13.94 7.97
N SER A 143 -20.07 13.45 9.00
CA SER A 143 -19.57 14.27 10.10
C SER A 143 -18.47 15.25 9.68
N LEU A 144 -17.95 15.19 8.46
CA LEU A 144 -16.93 16.08 7.88
C LEU A 144 -17.47 16.90 6.69
N ALA A 145 -18.79 16.91 6.45
CA ALA A 145 -19.38 17.56 5.27
C ALA A 145 -19.09 19.06 5.16
N ASP A 146 -18.95 19.77 6.30
CA ASP A 146 -18.50 21.17 6.38
C ASP A 146 -17.07 21.39 5.88
N LEU A 147 -16.26 20.33 5.83
CA LEU A 147 -14.87 20.35 5.39
C LEU A 147 -14.67 19.77 3.99
N ALA A 148 -15.73 19.29 3.30
CA ALA A 148 -15.61 18.55 2.04
C ALA A 148 -14.67 19.22 1.01
N ASN A 149 -14.89 20.51 0.72
CA ASN A 149 -14.07 21.32 -0.19
C ASN A 149 -12.62 21.59 0.26
N ARG A 150 -12.23 21.10 1.45
CA ARG A 150 -10.90 21.24 2.03
C ARG A 150 -10.22 19.89 2.26
N LEU A 151 -10.97 18.79 2.12
CA LEU A 151 -10.41 17.44 2.17
C LEU A 151 -9.64 17.12 0.89
N THR A 152 -10.07 17.70 -0.24
CA THR A 152 -9.47 17.53 -1.56
C THR A 152 -9.15 18.87 -2.22
N ASP A 153 -8.40 18.81 -3.32
CA ASP A 153 -8.05 19.96 -4.17
C ASP A 153 -7.93 19.53 -5.64
N SER A 154 -7.71 20.48 -6.54
CA SER A 154 -7.61 20.22 -7.99
C SER A 154 -6.44 19.29 -8.36
N SER A 155 -5.38 19.24 -7.55
CA SER A 155 -4.28 18.30 -7.80
C SER A 155 -4.71 16.86 -7.54
N ASP A 156 -5.63 16.62 -6.59
CA ASP A 156 -6.24 15.31 -6.39
C ASP A 156 -7.04 14.87 -7.64
N ASP A 157 -7.79 15.80 -8.24
CA ASP A 157 -8.56 15.53 -9.47
C ASP A 157 -7.61 15.19 -10.64
N THR A 158 -6.54 15.97 -10.84
CA THR A 158 -5.54 15.71 -11.88
C THR A 158 -4.84 14.36 -11.71
N ALA A 159 -4.45 14.02 -10.47
CA ALA A 159 -3.80 12.74 -10.20
C ALA A 159 -4.77 11.57 -10.43
N MET A 160 -6.01 11.71 -9.96
CA MET A 160 -7.05 10.69 -10.14
C MET A 160 -7.36 10.48 -11.62
N VAL A 161 -7.65 11.55 -12.37
CA VAL A 161 -7.95 11.46 -13.81
C VAL A 161 -6.80 10.81 -14.56
N THR A 162 -5.55 11.20 -14.30
CA THR A 162 -4.40 10.65 -15.02
C THR A 162 -4.18 9.16 -14.69
N LEU A 163 -4.23 8.79 -13.41
CA LEU A 163 -4.00 7.41 -12.98
C LEU A 163 -5.10 6.46 -13.46
N THR A 164 -6.36 6.90 -13.42
CA THR A 164 -7.52 6.03 -13.70
C THR A 164 -7.81 5.83 -15.18
N ILE A 165 -7.05 6.46 -16.09
CA ILE A 165 -7.08 6.16 -17.53
C ILE A 165 -6.75 4.68 -17.79
N GLU A 166 -5.85 4.11 -16.98
CA GLU A 166 -5.43 2.72 -17.14
C GLU A 166 -6.40 1.75 -16.44
N PRO A 167 -7.08 0.84 -17.17
CA PRO A 167 -8.06 -0.07 -16.57
C PRO A 167 -7.47 -1.01 -15.51
N GLY A 168 -6.16 -1.23 -15.53
CA GLY A 168 -5.45 -2.06 -14.55
C GLY A 168 -5.14 -1.38 -13.22
N VAL A 169 -5.58 -0.15 -12.96
CA VAL A 169 -5.43 0.48 -11.63
C VAL A 169 -6.44 -0.08 -10.63
N MET A 170 -5.94 -0.53 -9.48
CA MET A 170 -6.73 -1.16 -8.42
C MET A 170 -7.16 -0.17 -7.34
N GLY A 171 -6.36 0.86 -7.09
CA GLY A 171 -6.69 1.92 -6.14
C GLY A 171 -5.76 3.11 -6.26
N VAL A 172 -6.29 4.28 -5.93
CA VAL A 172 -5.57 5.55 -5.88
C VAL A 172 -5.76 6.16 -4.50
N TRP A 173 -4.66 6.52 -3.86
CA TRP A 173 -4.64 7.19 -2.56
C TRP A 173 -3.83 8.48 -2.62
N ARG A 174 -4.07 9.32 -1.62
CA ARG A 174 -3.22 10.48 -1.32
C ARG A 174 -2.86 10.50 0.15
N ALA A 175 -1.59 10.73 0.44
CA ALA A 175 -1.09 11.00 1.78
C ALA A 175 -0.38 12.36 1.82
N TRP A 176 -0.59 13.13 2.88
CA TRP A 176 0.15 14.36 3.14
C TRP A 176 1.39 14.04 3.96
N ARG A 177 2.56 14.11 3.33
CA ARG A 177 3.84 13.90 3.97
C ARG A 177 4.30 15.17 4.66
N VAL A 178 4.60 15.06 5.95
CA VAL A 178 5.19 16.12 6.77
C VAL A 178 6.58 15.66 7.20
N GLY A 179 7.59 16.48 6.90
CA GLY A 179 8.98 16.25 7.30
C GLY A 179 9.29 16.80 8.70
N THR A 180 10.56 16.73 9.09
CA THR A 180 11.08 17.39 10.31
C THR A 180 11.36 18.87 10.12
N ASP A 181 11.60 19.31 8.88
CA ASP A 181 11.71 20.72 8.56
C ASP A 181 10.32 21.32 8.36
N HIS A 182 10.11 22.44 9.04
CA HIS A 182 8.97 23.33 9.25
C HIS A 182 8.05 23.67 8.05
N ASP A 183 7.97 22.85 7.00
CA ASP A 183 6.91 22.95 6.01
C ASP A 183 5.57 22.54 6.64
N ALA A 184 4.94 23.52 7.27
CA ALA A 184 3.63 23.41 7.89
C ALA A 184 2.53 23.08 6.87
N THR A 185 2.79 23.19 5.56
CA THR A 185 1.81 22.92 4.52
C THR A 185 1.72 21.45 4.16
N GLY A 186 2.80 20.68 4.36
CA GLY A 186 2.90 19.27 3.98
C GLY A 186 2.90 19.08 2.45
N ARG A 187 3.54 18.00 2.00
CA ARG A 187 3.60 17.65 0.57
C ARG A 187 2.65 16.51 0.24
N PRO A 188 1.78 16.60 -0.79
CA PRO A 188 0.98 15.46 -1.21
C PRO A 188 1.88 14.39 -1.84
N VAL A 189 1.59 13.14 -1.51
CA VAL A 189 2.16 11.95 -2.13
C VAL A 189 0.99 11.14 -2.66
N TYR A 190 0.92 11.00 -3.98
CA TYR A 190 -0.07 10.18 -4.66
C TYR A 190 0.45 8.76 -4.75
N LEU A 191 -0.42 7.80 -4.47
CA LEU A 191 -0.09 6.39 -4.41
C LEU A 191 -1.07 5.62 -5.29
N ALA A 192 -0.59 4.66 -6.08
CA ALA A 192 -1.42 3.80 -6.89
C ALA A 192 -0.94 2.35 -6.87
N GLU A 193 -1.89 1.44 -6.75
CA GLU A 193 -1.67 0.01 -6.94
C GLU A 193 -2.20 -0.37 -8.32
N VAL A 194 -1.43 -1.16 -9.06
CA VAL A 194 -1.82 -1.65 -10.38
C VAL A 194 -1.72 -3.17 -10.48
N ALA A 195 -2.54 -3.77 -11.33
CA ALA A 195 -2.49 -5.19 -11.60
C ALA A 195 -1.16 -5.58 -12.26
N PRO A 196 -0.68 -6.84 -12.07
CA PRO A 196 0.44 -7.36 -12.84
C PRO A 196 0.18 -7.21 -14.35
N GLY A 197 1.16 -6.74 -15.13
CA GLY A 197 0.95 -6.44 -16.56
C GLY A 197 0.92 -4.96 -16.90
N VAL A 198 0.55 -4.10 -15.94
CA VAL A 198 0.40 -2.66 -16.18
C VAL A 198 1.77 -1.97 -16.18
N PRO A 199 2.09 -1.09 -17.15
CA PRO A 199 3.33 -0.32 -17.16
C PRO A 199 3.31 0.79 -16.09
N ALA A 200 3.61 0.41 -14.84
CA ALA A 200 3.57 1.32 -13.69
C ALA A 200 4.47 2.55 -13.84
N TRP A 201 5.56 2.45 -14.62
CA TRP A 201 6.46 3.57 -14.88
C TRP A 201 5.85 4.66 -15.76
N ASP A 202 5.07 4.28 -16.77
CA ASP A 202 4.40 5.23 -17.65
C ASP A 202 3.34 5.99 -16.85
N LEU A 203 2.56 5.28 -16.03
CA LEU A 203 1.59 5.91 -15.13
C LEU A 203 2.24 6.87 -14.14
N ALA A 204 3.36 6.48 -13.51
CA ALA A 204 4.07 7.35 -12.59
C ALA A 204 4.61 8.60 -13.30
N TYR A 205 5.19 8.43 -14.49
CA TYR A 205 5.73 9.51 -15.30
C TYR A 205 4.65 10.47 -15.80
N ASP A 206 3.59 9.96 -16.41
CA ASP A 206 2.51 10.77 -16.97
C ASP A 206 1.78 11.55 -15.89
N THR A 207 1.52 10.92 -14.73
CA THR A 207 0.89 11.60 -13.59
C THR A 207 1.80 12.69 -13.03
N GLN A 208 3.11 12.43 -12.91
CA GLN A 208 4.07 13.47 -12.51
C GLN A 208 4.08 14.64 -13.49
N ARG A 209 4.03 14.38 -14.79
CA ARG A 209 4.02 15.43 -15.81
C ARG A 209 2.75 16.27 -15.73
N SER A 210 1.57 15.65 -15.62
CA SER A 210 0.29 16.35 -15.47
C SER A 210 0.27 17.24 -14.21
N LEU A 211 0.74 16.72 -13.07
CA LEU A 211 0.82 17.50 -11.82
C LEU A 211 1.82 18.67 -11.90
N ALA A 212 2.91 18.50 -12.66
CA ALA A 212 3.87 19.57 -12.89
C ALA A 212 3.32 20.68 -13.78
N GLU A 213 2.51 20.33 -14.78
CA GLU A 213 1.77 21.29 -15.61
C GLU A 213 0.77 22.10 -14.77
N ASP A 214 0.23 21.51 -13.70
CA ASP A 214 -0.62 22.18 -12.70
C ASP A 214 0.13 22.94 -11.61
N GLY A 215 1.46 23.01 -11.70
CA GLY A 215 2.28 23.90 -10.87
C GLY A 215 2.95 23.25 -9.66
N ASP A 216 2.93 21.92 -9.49
CA ASP A 216 3.83 21.24 -8.55
C ASP A 216 5.19 20.94 -9.21
N PRO A 217 6.28 21.63 -8.85
CA PRO A 217 7.58 21.43 -9.51
C PRO A 217 8.25 20.09 -9.18
N ALA A 218 7.80 19.37 -8.14
CA ALA A 218 8.37 18.09 -7.72
C ALA A 218 7.29 17.12 -7.22
N PRO A 219 6.35 16.71 -8.09
CA PRO A 219 5.24 15.87 -7.72
C PRO A 219 5.73 14.48 -7.31
N GLN A 220 5.13 13.95 -6.25
CA GLN A 220 5.46 12.64 -5.69
C GLN A 220 4.36 11.65 -6.05
N VAL A 221 4.66 10.77 -7.01
CA VAL A 221 3.74 9.73 -7.48
C VAL A 221 4.39 8.37 -7.33
N GLU A 222 3.74 7.51 -6.54
CA GLU A 222 4.23 6.20 -6.16
C GLU A 222 3.32 5.12 -6.72
N VAL A 223 3.82 4.34 -7.70
CA VAL A 223 3.04 3.28 -8.34
C VAL A 223 3.72 1.93 -8.13
N TRP A 224 2.97 0.90 -7.74
CA TRP A 224 3.49 -0.46 -7.55
C TRP A 224 2.50 -1.52 -8.04
N TRP A 225 3.02 -2.71 -8.29
CA TRP A 225 2.21 -3.86 -8.70
C TRP A 225 1.61 -4.59 -7.49
N THR A 226 0.37 -5.07 -7.63
CA THR A 226 -0.25 -5.98 -6.67
C THR A 226 0.64 -7.20 -6.44
N GLY A 227 0.93 -7.48 -5.17
CA GLY A 227 1.80 -8.58 -4.75
C GLY A 227 3.27 -8.20 -4.52
N ASP A 228 3.71 -7.03 -4.97
CA ASP A 228 5.06 -6.55 -4.66
C ASP A 228 5.19 -6.20 -3.16
N ALA A 229 6.36 -6.50 -2.59
CA ALA A 229 6.67 -6.12 -1.23
C ALA A 229 6.87 -4.60 -1.13
N LEU A 230 6.00 -3.93 -0.38
CA LEU A 230 6.06 -2.47 -0.23
C LEU A 230 7.20 -2.01 0.69
N PRO A 231 8.04 -1.05 0.23
CA PRO A 231 9.00 -0.38 1.09
C PRO A 231 8.33 0.26 2.31
N ALA A 232 9.09 0.45 3.39
CA ALA A 232 8.58 1.02 4.63
C ALA A 232 7.98 2.43 4.45
N TYR A 233 8.53 3.23 3.53
CA TYR A 233 7.99 4.53 3.13
C TYR A 233 6.53 4.42 2.64
N HIS A 234 6.26 3.56 1.65
CA HIS A 234 4.92 3.36 1.09
C HIS A 234 3.94 2.78 2.10
N ARG A 235 4.39 1.85 2.95
CA ARG A 235 3.55 1.31 4.03
C ARG A 235 3.14 2.39 5.03
N LEU A 236 4.05 3.30 5.39
CA LEU A 236 3.76 4.43 6.27
C LEU A 236 2.86 5.46 5.58
N ALA A 237 3.07 5.72 4.29
CA ALA A 237 2.21 6.60 3.49
C ALA A 237 0.78 6.08 3.43
N LEU A 238 0.57 4.81 3.06
CA LEU A 238 -0.74 4.16 3.09
C LEU A 238 -1.37 4.14 4.48
N ALA A 239 -0.57 4.02 5.54
CA ALA A 239 -1.08 4.00 6.90
C ALA A 239 -1.72 5.33 7.34
N GLY A 240 -1.36 6.44 6.66
CA GLY A 240 -1.91 7.78 6.89
C GLY A 240 -2.53 8.38 5.63
N ALA A 241 -3.08 7.58 4.72
CA ALA A 241 -3.63 8.07 3.45
C ALA A 241 -5.16 8.25 3.47
N ALA A 242 -5.66 9.00 2.49
CA ALA A 242 -7.04 8.98 2.03
C ALA A 242 -7.14 8.15 0.74
N LEU A 243 -8.03 7.16 0.67
CA LEU A 243 -8.39 6.47 -0.57
C LEU A 243 -9.29 7.40 -1.40
N LEU A 244 -8.83 7.77 -2.58
CA LEU A 244 -9.51 8.68 -3.51
C LEU A 244 -10.39 7.91 -4.49
N TRP A 245 -9.89 6.79 -4.99
CA TRP A 245 -10.58 6.02 -6.03
C TRP A 245 -10.24 4.52 -5.96
N THR A 246 -11.19 3.66 -6.34
CA THR A 246 -10.98 2.22 -6.59
C THR A 246 -12.13 1.68 -7.45
N PRO A 247 -11.90 0.69 -8.34
CA PRO A 247 -12.98 0.02 -9.05
C PRO A 247 -13.73 -0.97 -8.14
N GLU A 248 -13.19 -1.30 -6.96
CA GLU A 248 -13.83 -2.21 -6.01
C GLU A 248 -15.05 -1.55 -5.33
N ALA A 249 -16.24 -2.03 -5.69
CA ALA A 249 -17.48 -1.62 -5.06
C ALA A 249 -17.65 -2.24 -3.66
N GLY A 250 -18.06 -1.41 -2.69
CA GLY A 250 -18.46 -1.86 -1.35
C GLY A 250 -17.41 -1.63 -0.26
N ARG A 251 -17.81 -1.90 0.99
CA ARG A 251 -16.98 -1.70 2.18
C ARG A 251 -16.65 -3.04 2.84
N ALA A 252 -15.49 -3.10 3.49
CA ALA A 252 -15.11 -4.25 4.30
C ALA A 252 -16.03 -4.39 5.53
N ARG A 253 -16.52 -5.61 5.79
CA ARG A 253 -17.39 -5.94 6.92
C ARG A 253 -16.63 -6.78 7.93
N VAL A 254 -16.56 -6.32 9.18
CA VAL A 254 -15.96 -7.11 10.26
C VAL A 254 -16.93 -8.21 10.69
N ALA A 255 -16.50 -9.46 10.56
CA ALA A 255 -17.29 -10.64 10.95
C ALA A 255 -17.44 -10.72 12.47
N LEU A 256 -16.35 -10.49 13.21
CA LEU A 256 -16.31 -10.55 14.67
C LEU A 256 -15.31 -9.52 15.22
N GLY A 257 -15.76 -8.68 16.14
CA GLY A 257 -14.87 -7.93 17.04
C GLY A 257 -14.30 -8.82 18.16
N GLU A 258 -13.41 -8.26 18.97
CA GLU A 258 -12.74 -8.99 20.07
C GLU A 258 -13.74 -9.53 21.11
N GLU A 259 -14.67 -8.70 21.57
CA GLU A 259 -15.69 -9.10 22.54
C GLU A 259 -16.58 -10.22 21.98
N GLN A 260 -17.03 -10.07 20.72
CA GLN A 260 -17.87 -11.06 20.07
C GLN A 260 -17.15 -12.41 19.88
N LEU A 261 -15.84 -12.38 19.60
CA LEU A 261 -15.02 -13.58 19.56
C LEU A 261 -14.93 -14.23 20.96
N ALA A 262 -14.69 -13.43 21.99
CA ALA A 262 -14.60 -13.93 23.36
C ALA A 262 -15.90 -14.60 23.80
N ASP A 263 -17.04 -13.98 23.48
CA ASP A 263 -18.36 -14.54 23.75
C ASP A 263 -18.60 -15.83 22.96
N LEU A 264 -18.24 -15.87 21.67
CA LEU A 264 -18.35 -17.07 20.84
C LEU A 264 -17.58 -18.25 21.45
N VAL A 265 -16.34 -18.01 21.90
CA VAL A 265 -15.48 -19.05 22.48
C VAL A 265 -16.04 -19.54 23.83
N ARG A 266 -16.54 -18.63 24.66
CA ARG A 266 -17.07 -18.96 26.00
C ARG A 266 -18.45 -19.61 25.97
N ALA A 267 -19.31 -19.25 25.01
CA ALA A 267 -20.72 -19.65 24.97
C ALA A 267 -20.99 -21.11 24.58
N ALA A 268 -19.99 -22.01 24.67
CA ALA A 268 -20.09 -23.40 24.21
C ALA A 268 -20.62 -23.50 22.76
N ALA A 269 -20.10 -22.67 21.86
CA ALA A 269 -20.50 -22.61 20.46
C ALA A 269 -20.56 -24.00 19.79
N PRO A 270 -21.46 -24.18 18.80
CA PRO A 270 -21.56 -25.40 18.02
C PRO A 270 -20.18 -25.86 17.56
N ARG A 271 -19.91 -27.17 17.70
CA ARG A 271 -18.60 -27.74 17.38
C ARG A 271 -18.60 -28.30 15.97
N VAL A 272 -17.67 -27.84 15.14
CA VAL A 272 -17.45 -28.38 13.80
C VAL A 272 -16.84 -29.79 13.92
N PRO A 273 -17.37 -30.80 13.21
CA PRO A 273 -16.78 -32.13 13.14
C PRO A 273 -15.33 -32.09 12.61
N VAL A 274 -14.46 -32.95 13.15
CA VAL A 274 -13.02 -33.00 12.79
C VAL A 274 -12.75 -32.99 11.27
N PRO A 275 -13.49 -33.74 10.42
CA PRO A 275 -13.24 -33.75 8.97
C PRO A 275 -13.46 -32.39 8.29
N GLU A 276 -14.40 -31.58 8.79
CA GLU A 276 -14.76 -30.29 8.19
C GLU A 276 -13.86 -29.14 8.66
N ARG A 277 -13.23 -29.29 9.83
CA ARG A 277 -12.36 -28.26 10.42
C ARG A 277 -11.22 -27.87 9.49
N ARG A 278 -10.57 -28.85 8.85
CA ARG A 278 -9.41 -28.61 8.00
C ARG A 278 -9.75 -27.69 6.82
N MET A 279 -10.82 -28.01 6.10
CA MET A 279 -11.27 -27.23 4.94
C MET A 279 -11.63 -25.78 5.34
N LEU A 280 -12.34 -25.61 6.44
CA LEU A 280 -12.69 -24.28 6.94
C LEU A 280 -11.48 -23.50 7.47
N ALA A 281 -10.54 -24.17 8.13
CA ALA A 281 -9.29 -23.55 8.59
C ALA A 281 -8.43 -23.09 7.41
N GLU A 282 -8.32 -23.91 6.36
CA GLU A 282 -7.61 -23.54 5.12
C GLU A 282 -8.25 -22.32 4.45
N ARG A 283 -9.59 -22.25 4.40
CA ARG A 283 -10.31 -21.06 3.88
C ARG A 283 -10.05 -19.81 4.72
N LEU A 284 -10.14 -19.92 6.05
CA LEU A 284 -9.86 -18.80 6.95
C LEU A 284 -8.41 -18.33 6.87
N ALA A 285 -7.47 -19.26 6.64
CA ALA A 285 -6.05 -18.96 6.49
C ALA A 285 -5.70 -18.34 5.13
N GLY A 286 -6.53 -18.58 4.10
CA GLY A 286 -6.34 -18.04 2.74
C GLY A 286 -6.61 -16.54 2.61
N GLY A 287 -7.23 -15.89 3.61
CA GLY A 287 -7.36 -14.43 3.64
C GLY A 287 -6.01 -13.74 3.85
N ALA A 288 -5.84 -12.56 3.25
CA ALA A 288 -4.64 -11.76 3.45
C ALA A 288 -4.57 -11.19 4.86
N ALA A 289 -3.37 -11.16 5.43
CA ALA A 289 -3.15 -10.60 6.76
C ALA A 289 -3.33 -9.06 6.73
N VAL A 290 -4.12 -8.54 7.68
CA VAL A 290 -4.29 -7.10 7.85
C VAL A 290 -3.08 -6.54 8.61
N PRO A 291 -2.38 -5.52 8.07
CA PRO A 291 -1.20 -4.95 8.73
C PRO A 291 -1.52 -4.33 10.10
N GLY A 292 -0.53 -4.38 11.01
CA GLY A 292 -0.52 -3.60 12.25
C GLY A 292 -0.73 -4.41 13.53
N ARG A 293 -1.13 -5.69 13.45
CA ARG A 293 -1.44 -6.51 14.63
C ARG A 293 -0.86 -7.91 14.49
N ALA A 294 0.15 -8.23 15.31
CA ALA A 294 0.91 -9.48 15.22
C ALA A 294 1.21 -10.09 16.60
N GLU A 295 0.61 -9.54 17.66
CA GLU A 295 0.75 -10.06 19.01
C GLU A 295 0.13 -11.44 19.14
N ARG A 296 0.61 -12.18 20.14
CA ARG A 296 -0.02 -13.40 20.61
C ARG A 296 -0.86 -13.06 21.84
N LEU A 297 -2.04 -13.67 21.91
CA LEU A 297 -2.98 -13.49 23.00
C LEU A 297 -3.07 -14.77 23.83
N PRO A 298 -3.44 -14.67 25.13
CA PRO A 298 -3.75 -15.82 25.95
C PRO A 298 -4.92 -16.64 25.36
N ASP A 299 -4.87 -17.96 25.53
CA ASP A 299 -5.98 -18.83 25.19
C ASP A 299 -7.16 -18.63 26.16
N LEU A 300 -8.35 -18.32 25.62
CA LEU A 300 -9.55 -18.08 26.42
C LEU A 300 -10.16 -19.36 27.00
N VAL A 301 -9.89 -20.52 26.41
CA VAL A 301 -10.35 -21.83 26.90
C VAL A 301 -9.33 -22.40 27.89
N GLU A 302 -8.05 -22.29 27.59
CA GLU A 302 -6.98 -22.86 28.43
C GLU A 302 -5.85 -21.84 28.72
N PRO A 303 -6.09 -20.83 29.59
CA PRO A 303 -5.16 -19.71 29.82
C PRO A 303 -3.75 -20.11 30.27
N GLY A 304 -3.60 -21.31 30.85
CA GLY A 304 -2.31 -21.86 31.27
C GLY A 304 -1.33 -22.16 30.13
N ARG A 305 -1.78 -22.14 28.86
CA ARG A 305 -0.91 -22.32 27.67
C ARG A 305 -0.03 -21.10 27.38
N GLY A 306 -0.29 -19.96 28.01
CA GLY A 306 0.39 -18.70 27.70
C GLY A 306 -0.13 -18.04 26.42
N GLU A 307 0.67 -17.15 25.84
CA GLU A 307 0.32 -16.35 24.66
C GLU A 307 0.54 -17.16 23.37
N VAL A 308 -0.47 -17.94 22.98
CA VAL A 308 -0.41 -18.83 21.81
C VAL A 308 -1.38 -18.43 20.68
N VAL A 309 -2.42 -17.65 20.98
CA VAL A 309 -3.49 -17.33 20.03
C VAL A 309 -3.04 -16.17 19.13
N PRO A 310 -3.15 -16.26 17.79
CA PRO A 310 -2.87 -15.12 16.92
C PRO A 310 -3.84 -13.96 17.17
N GLY A 311 -3.33 -12.77 17.50
CA GLY A 311 -4.12 -11.54 17.70
C GLY A 311 -4.40 -10.74 16.42
N GLY A 312 -3.86 -11.17 15.28
CA GLY A 312 -4.05 -10.52 13.99
C GLY A 312 -5.45 -10.70 13.39
N TYR A 313 -5.67 -10.04 12.25
CA TYR A 313 -6.89 -10.16 11.45
C TYR A 313 -6.55 -10.55 10.02
N ARG A 314 -7.49 -11.22 9.34
CA ARG A 314 -7.44 -11.55 7.92
C ARG A 314 -8.59 -10.92 7.16
N THR A 315 -8.41 -10.72 5.85
CA THR A 315 -9.40 -10.16 4.94
C THR A 315 -9.40 -10.85 3.57
N ASP A 316 -10.57 -10.96 2.94
CA ASP A 316 -10.74 -11.29 1.52
C ASP A 316 -11.11 -10.06 0.66
N GLY A 317 -11.04 -8.86 1.25
CA GLY A 317 -11.48 -7.59 0.67
C GLY A 317 -12.92 -7.22 0.99
N ARG A 318 -13.77 -8.20 1.32
CA ARG A 318 -15.17 -7.97 1.69
C ARG A 318 -15.44 -8.22 3.17
N TRP A 319 -14.82 -9.23 3.76
CA TRP A 319 -14.94 -9.60 5.15
C TRP A 319 -13.61 -9.47 5.86
N VAL A 320 -13.65 -9.07 7.13
CA VAL A 320 -12.50 -9.02 8.03
C VAL A 320 -12.79 -9.92 9.22
N TRP A 321 -11.88 -10.83 9.55
CA TRP A 321 -12.07 -11.77 10.65
C TRP A 321 -10.81 -11.97 11.50
N PRO A 322 -10.93 -12.23 12.81
CA PRO A 322 -9.79 -12.53 13.66
C PRO A 322 -9.06 -13.80 13.22
N GLU A 323 -7.73 -13.79 13.21
CA GLU A 323 -6.93 -15.00 12.97
C GLU A 323 -7.17 -16.07 14.04
N ALA A 324 -7.48 -15.64 15.25
CA ALA A 324 -7.89 -16.48 16.37
C ALA A 324 -9.04 -17.45 16.03
N LEU A 325 -9.91 -17.13 15.06
CA LEU A 325 -10.94 -18.07 14.61
C LEU A 325 -10.34 -19.37 14.06
N GLY A 326 -9.24 -19.28 13.30
CA GLY A 326 -8.54 -20.46 12.79
C GLY A 326 -7.98 -21.30 13.92
N TYR A 327 -7.43 -20.66 14.95
CA TYR A 327 -6.94 -21.32 16.17
C TYR A 327 -8.07 -22.04 16.91
N TYR A 328 -9.15 -21.34 17.27
CA TYR A 328 -10.25 -21.92 18.04
C TYR A 328 -11.06 -22.96 17.25
N LEU A 329 -11.14 -22.83 15.93
CA LEU A 329 -11.70 -23.86 15.05
C LEU A 329 -10.82 -25.13 15.07
N THR A 330 -9.51 -24.99 14.95
CA THR A 330 -8.59 -26.13 14.86
C THR A 330 -8.51 -26.87 16.19
N GLU A 331 -8.15 -26.15 17.26
CA GLU A 331 -7.91 -26.72 18.59
C GLU A 331 -9.21 -27.20 19.24
N TYR A 332 -10.24 -26.36 19.21
CA TYR A 332 -11.46 -26.59 19.99
C TYR A 332 -12.69 -26.89 19.13
N GLY A 333 -12.63 -26.73 17.80
CA GLY A 333 -13.78 -26.94 16.93
C GLY A 333 -14.83 -25.84 17.00
N VAL A 334 -14.52 -24.65 17.53
CA VAL A 334 -15.48 -23.54 17.58
C VAL A 334 -15.93 -23.18 16.16
N ALA A 335 -17.23 -23.29 15.88
CA ALA A 335 -17.77 -22.92 14.57
C ALA A 335 -17.64 -21.41 14.33
N PRO A 336 -17.05 -20.98 13.20
CA PRO A 336 -17.09 -19.58 12.80
C PRO A 336 -18.53 -19.14 12.49
N PRO A 337 -18.81 -17.82 12.46
CA PRO A 337 -20.12 -17.31 12.08
C PRO A 337 -20.55 -17.84 10.71
N ARG A 338 -21.81 -18.29 10.62
CA ARG A 338 -22.37 -18.90 9.41
C ARG A 338 -22.23 -17.97 8.19
N GLU A 339 -22.57 -16.69 8.36
CA GLU A 339 -22.50 -15.66 7.31
C GLU A 339 -21.08 -15.54 6.71
N LEU A 340 -20.05 -15.61 7.55
CA LEU A 340 -18.66 -15.59 7.12
C LEU A 340 -18.33 -16.86 6.32
N THR A 341 -18.71 -18.04 6.83
CA THR A 341 -18.42 -19.30 6.13
C THR A 341 -19.16 -19.44 4.80
N GLU A 342 -20.39 -18.94 4.70
CA GLU A 342 -21.16 -18.91 3.46
C GLU A 342 -20.54 -17.92 2.46
N ALA A 343 -20.10 -16.76 2.93
CA ALA A 343 -19.41 -15.78 2.08
C ALA A 343 -18.08 -16.32 1.53
N LEU A 344 -17.24 -16.92 2.38
CA LEU A 344 -15.97 -17.54 1.98
C LEU A 344 -16.14 -18.80 1.09
N ALA A 345 -17.32 -19.41 1.09
CA ALA A 345 -17.65 -20.49 0.17
C ALA A 345 -18.16 -19.96 -1.18
N ALA A 346 -18.86 -18.82 -1.18
CA ALA A 346 -19.41 -18.19 -2.38
C ALA A 346 -18.41 -17.32 -3.15
N GLY A 347 -17.39 -16.80 -2.47
CA GLY A 347 -16.29 -16.02 -3.05
C GLY A 347 -14.95 -16.63 -2.68
N GLY A 348 -13.99 -16.58 -3.61
CA GLY A 348 -12.60 -16.94 -3.32
C GLY A 348 -11.81 -15.71 -2.91
N ALA A 349 -10.94 -15.83 -1.90
CA ALA A 349 -9.93 -14.83 -1.62
C ALA A 349 -9.02 -14.68 -2.86
N THR A 350 -8.94 -13.49 -3.43
CA THR A 350 -7.90 -13.17 -4.41
C THR A 350 -6.60 -13.03 -3.64
N THR A 351 -5.64 -13.91 -3.93
CA THR A 351 -4.29 -13.84 -3.36
C THR A 351 -3.32 -13.47 -4.48
N PRO A 352 -2.45 -12.46 -4.29
CA PRO A 352 -2.40 -11.57 -3.13
C PRO A 352 -3.61 -10.62 -3.08
N ALA A 353 -4.04 -10.25 -1.87
CA ALA A 353 -5.11 -9.26 -1.73
C ALA A 353 -4.59 -7.88 -2.15
N SER A 354 -5.47 -7.10 -2.77
CA SER A 354 -5.16 -5.70 -3.10
C SER A 354 -4.85 -4.90 -1.83
N GLN A 355 -4.06 -3.86 -1.98
CA GLN A 355 -3.86 -2.86 -0.94
C GLN A 355 -5.17 -2.14 -0.60
N VAL A 356 -6.15 -2.07 -1.50
CA VAL A 356 -7.51 -1.59 -1.20
C VAL A 356 -8.19 -2.46 -0.15
N ALA A 357 -8.16 -3.78 -0.33
CA ALA A 357 -8.70 -4.73 0.63
C ALA A 357 -8.04 -4.58 2.01
N ALA A 358 -6.72 -4.49 2.06
CA ALA A 358 -5.98 -4.29 3.31
C ALA A 358 -6.29 -2.93 3.96
N PHE A 359 -6.37 -1.87 3.16
CA PHE A 359 -6.65 -0.51 3.62
C PHE A 359 -8.05 -0.38 4.24
N ARG A 360 -9.08 -0.87 3.54
CA ARG A 360 -10.47 -0.89 4.03
C ARG A 360 -10.62 -1.80 5.25
N ALA A 361 -9.90 -2.92 5.31
CA ALA A 361 -9.91 -3.79 6.48
C ALA A 361 -9.35 -3.08 7.72
N SER A 362 -8.22 -2.40 7.61
CA SER A 362 -7.68 -1.60 8.71
C SER A 362 -8.62 -0.47 9.13
N LEU A 363 -9.26 0.22 8.18
CA LEU A 363 -10.27 1.25 8.49
C LEU A 363 -11.44 0.70 9.31
N ALA A 364 -11.97 -0.45 8.92
CA ALA A 364 -13.08 -1.10 9.61
C ALA A 364 -12.72 -1.55 11.04
N LEU A 365 -11.44 -1.78 11.32
CA LEU A 365 -10.92 -2.12 12.65
C LEU A 365 -10.62 -0.89 13.51
N SER A 366 -10.15 0.22 12.92
CA SER A 366 -9.82 1.46 13.64
C SER A 366 -11.04 2.23 14.18
N GLY A 367 -12.24 1.95 13.68
CA GLY A 367 -13.49 2.59 14.11
C GLY A 367 -14.13 1.98 15.36
N ARG A 368 -13.40 1.14 16.10
CA ARG A 368 -13.83 0.43 17.32
C ARG A 368 -12.79 0.62 18.40
#